data_AF-A0A968LGK5-F1
#
_entry.id   AF-A0A968LGK5-F1
#
_cell.length_a   1.000
_cell.length_b   1.000
_cell.length_c   1.000
_cell.angle_alpha   90.00
_cell.angle_beta   90.00
_cell.angle_gamma   90.00
#
_symmetry.space_group_name_H-M   'P 1'
#
loop_
_entity.id
_entity.type
_entity.pdbx_description
1 polymer ?
#
loop_
_entity_poly.entity_id
_entity_poly.type
_entity_poly.pdbx_seq_one_letter_code
_entity_poly.pdbx_strand_id
1 'polypeptide(L)' 'MAKERPPLPPDPIIEEYKKHIDMTLLMENLKRTPQERLDAMINMLELVEEMQRAMKERQR' A
#
# COMPACT_ATOMS: atom_id res chain seq x y z
N MET A 1 26.44 10.18 7.37
CA MET A 1 26.24 9.42 8.63
C MET A 1 24.93 9.90 9.24
N ALA A 2 23.82 9.15 9.10
CA ALA A 2 22.59 9.53 9.77
C ALA A 2 22.80 9.40 11.29
N LYS A 3 22.50 10.45 12.06
CA LYS A 3 22.56 10.39 13.53
C LYS A 3 21.55 9.35 14.00
N GLU A 4 22.02 8.27 14.59
CA GLU A 4 21.17 7.28 15.25
C GLU A 4 20.38 7.99 16.35
N ARG A 5 19.06 8.05 16.20
CA ARG A 5 18.17 8.49 17.27
C ARG A 5 17.96 7.30 18.20
N PRO A 6 18.05 7.51 19.53
CA PRO A 6 17.73 6.44 20.46
C PRO A 6 16.28 5.97 20.23
N PRO A 7 15.99 4.66 20.37
CA PRO A 7 14.64 4.15 20.22
C PRO A 7 13.73 4.81 21.26
N LEU A 8 12.57 5.30 20.81
CA LEU A 8 11.56 5.86 21.71
C LEU A 8 10.95 4.72 22.55
N PRO A 9 10.68 4.94 23.84
CA PRO A 9 9.90 3.99 24.62
C PRO A 9 8.50 3.83 24.00
N PRO A 10 7.87 2.64 24.09
CA PRO A 10 6.52 2.43 23.59
C PRO A 10 5.52 3.38 24.28
N ASP A 11 4.76 4.14 23.49
CA ASP A 11 3.72 5.03 24.00
C ASP A 11 2.39 4.27 24.06
N PRO A 12 1.71 4.21 25.22
CA PRO A 12 0.50 3.41 25.38
C PRO A 12 -0.65 3.85 24.47
N ILE A 13 -0.73 5.13 24.11
CA ILE A 13 -1.75 5.64 23.17
C ILE A 13 -1.42 5.12 21.78
N ILE A 14 -0.16 5.21 21.36
CA ILE A 14 0.29 4.72 20.05
C ILE A 14 0.06 3.21 19.93
N GLU A 15 0.42 2.43 20.95
CA GLU A 15 0.25 0.97 20.94
C GLU A 15 -1.23 0.55 20.89
N GLU A 16 -2.13 1.31 21.49
CA GLU A 16 -3.57 1.05 21.36
C GLU A 16 -4.05 1.22 19.91
N TYR A 17 -3.69 2.32 19.25
CA TYR A 17 -4.10 2.55 17.87
C TYR A 17 -3.44 1.57 16.89
N LYS A 18 -2.18 1.18 17.11
CA LYS A 18 -1.45 0.22 16.26
C LYS A 18 -2.18 -1.11 16.10
N LYS A 19 -2.86 -1.60 17.15
CA LYS A 19 -3.61 -2.87 17.12
C LYS A 19 -4.67 -2.92 16.02
N HIS A 20 -5.16 -1.75 15.60
CA HIS A 20 -6.24 -1.62 14.63
C HIS A 20 -5.74 -1.33 13.20
N ILE A 21 -4.42 -1.26 12.99
CA ILE A 21 -3.85 -1.07 11.67
C ILE A 21 -3.64 -2.44 11.02
N ASP A 22 -4.39 -2.71 9.96
CA ASP A 22 -4.13 -3.89 9.13
C ASP A 22 -2.90 -3.65 8.24
N MET A 23 -1.81 -4.33 8.59
CA MET A 23 -0.55 -4.27 7.87
C MET A 23 -0.39 -5.41 6.87
N THR A 24 -1.38 -6.30 6.72
CA THR A 24 -1.29 -7.51 5.89
C THR A 24 -0.88 -7.19 4.47
N LEU A 25 -1.59 -6.26 3.81
CA LEU A 25 -1.29 -5.87 2.43
C LEU A 25 0.06 -5.16 2.30
N LEU A 26 0.44 -4.36 3.30
CA LEU A 26 1.75 -3.69 3.29
C LEU A 26 2.88 -4.72 3.40
N MET A 27 2.76 -5.69 4.31
CA MET A 27 3.74 -6.75 4.50
C MET A 27 3.88 -7.61 3.25
N GLU A 28 2.77 -8.02 2.63
CA GLU A 28 2.81 -8.79 1.38
C GLU A 28 3.45 -7.99 0.23
N ASN A 29 3.19 -6.68 0.17
CA ASN A 29 3.80 -5.81 -0.83
C ASN A 29 5.31 -5.63 -0.60
N LEU A 30 5.75 -5.54 0.66
CA LEU A 30 7.17 -5.44 1.02
C LEU A 30 7.97 -6.72 0.75
N LYS A 31 7.31 -7.88 0.68
CA LYS A 31 7.95 -9.14 0.24
C LYS A 31 8.31 -9.14 -1.25
N ARG A 32 7.66 -8.31 -2.06
CA ARG A 32 7.92 -8.18 -3.50
C ARG A 32 9.18 -7.38 -3.78
N THR A 33 9.85 -7.71 -4.86
CA THR A 33 10.92 -6.89 -5.44
C THR A 33 10.36 -5.54 -5.91
N PRO A 34 11.20 -4.50 -6.02
CA PRO A 34 10.78 -3.21 -6.58
C PRO A 34 10.09 -3.33 -7.93
N GLN A 35 10.59 -4.20 -8.83
CA GLN A 35 9.99 -4.40 -10.16
C GLN A 35 8.59 -5.00 -10.06
N GLU A 36 8.42 -6.08 -9.28
CA GLU A 36 7.10 -6.70 -9.08
C GLU A 36 6.08 -5.74 -8.46
N ARG A 37 6.52 -4.78 -7.63
CA ARG A 37 5.62 -3.73 -7.11
C ARG A 37 5.18 -2.77 -8.21
N LEU A 38 6.10 -2.37 -9.11
CA LEU A 38 5.79 -1.51 -10.25
C LEU A 38 4.84 -2.23 -11.21
N ASP A 39 5.10 -3.49 -11.54
CA ASP A 39 4.26 -4.29 -12.43
C ASP A 39 2.85 -4.42 -11.86
N ALA A 40 2.73 -4.72 -10.55
CA ALA A 40 1.43 -4.78 -9.89
C ALA A 40 0.67 -3.45 -9.90
N MET A 41 1.38 -2.32 -9.77
CA MET A 41 0.78 -0.99 -9.88
C MET A 41 0.27 -0.72 -11.29
N ILE A 42 1.07 -1.03 -12.32
CA ILE A 42 0.69 -0.85 -13.73
C ILE A 42 -0.56 -1.68 -14.04
N ASN A 43 -0.58 -2.96 -13.68
CA ASN A 43 -1.73 -3.84 -13.91
C ASN A 43 -3.02 -3.30 -13.25
N MET A 44 -2.91 -2.70 -12.06
CA MET A 44 -4.05 -2.07 -11.38
C MET A 44 -4.57 -0.85 -12.17
N LEU A 45 -3.67 -0.02 -12.70
CA LEU A 45 -4.04 1.15 -13.49
C LEU A 45 -4.73 0.75 -14.80
N GLU A 46 -4.21 -0.27 -15.49
CA GLU A 46 -4.82 -0.81 -16.71
C GLU A 46 -6.23 -1.34 -16.45
N LEU A 47 -6.44 -2.07 -15.35
CA LEU A 47 -7.77 -2.51 -14.94
C LEU A 47 -8.73 -1.33 -14.73
N VAL A 48 -8.29 -0.28 -14.06
CA VAL A 48 -9.11 0.93 -13.83
C VAL A 48 -9.47 1.59 -15.16
N GLU A 49 -8.53 1.69 -16.09
CA GLU A 49 -8.81 2.23 -17.42
C GLU A 49 -9.86 1.41 -18.17
N GLU A 50 -9.75 0.09 -18.18
CA GLU A 50 -10.71 -0.80 -18.85
C GLU A 50 -12.10 -0.71 -18.21
N MET A 51 -12.18 -0.65 -16.88
CA MET A 51 -13.44 -0.41 -16.18
C MET A 51 -14.06 0.94 -16.59
N GLN A 52 -13.26 2.00 -16.71
CA GLN A 52 -13.74 3.30 -17.16
C GLN A 52 -14.25 3.29 -18.61
N ARG A 53 -13.56 2.58 -19.51
CA ARG A 53 -14.01 2.40 -20.90
C ARG A 53 -15.36 1.69 -20.95
N ALA A 54 -15.47 0.55 -20.28
CA ALA A 54 -16.72 -0.23 -20.21
C ALA A 54 -17.89 0.59 -19.64
N MET A 55 -17.65 1.41 -18.60
CA MET A 55 -18.67 2.31 -18.06
C MET A 55 -19.14 3.35 -19.08
N LYS A 56 -18.23 3.93 -19.86
CA LYS A 56 -18.58 4.93 -20.90
C LYS A 56 -19.38 4.30 -22.04
N GLU A 57 -19.01 3.09 -22.45
CA GLU A 57 -19.74 2.35 -23.49
C GLU A 57 -21.15 2.00 -23.06
N ARG A 58 -21.35 1.63 -21.79
CA ARG A 58 -22.68 1.33 -21.23
C ARG A 58 -23.61 2.55 -21.12
N GLN A 59 -23.05 3.76 -21.05
CA GLN A 59 -23.82 5.00 -20.95
C GLN A 59 -24.22 5.60 -22.31
N ARG A 60 -23.70 5.06 -23.42
CA ARG A 60 -24.04 5.43 -24.79
C ARG A 60 -25.17 4.56 -25.33
#